data_AF-A0A2V9JVS3-F1
#
_entry.id   AF-A0A2V9JVS3-F1
#
_cell.length_a   1.000
_cell.length_b   1.000
_cell.length_c   1.000
_cell.angle_alpha   90.00
_cell.angle_beta   90.00
_cell.angle_gamma   90.00
#
_symmetry.space_group_name_H-M   'P 1'
#
loop_
_entity.id
_entity.type
_entity.pdbx_description
1 polymer ?
#
loop_
_entity_poly.entity_id
_entity_poly.type
_entity_poly.pdbx_seq_one_letter_code
_entity_poly.pdbx_strand_id
1 'polypeptide(L)'
;MSETPLKTYLLETIKNSGPITFEHYMGLCLYHPQYGYYMQGRERTGVRGDFFTSSDLHPVFARLVARQAAEMWEVLGGPEKFTWVEMGAGRGVFASDFLDWVKRALPKFSAALQYVITEPGARNREKLLGRFRAEGLEHSVELRSDIEELEPVTGCFFSNELVDAFPVSVVTRSGGHLKEIYLTMEGQGLREKPGPISNPGVAAAVARYANQLEEGHRVEVCLKAEEWIRSVAEKLSRGFVLTIDYGDAAERLFTPDRPSGTLMAYHRHVATEGLFLAPGE
;
A
#
# COMPACT_ATOMS: atom_id res chain seq x y z
N MET A 1 1.99 -6.68 27.47
CA MET A 1 1.85 -6.13 26.10
C MET A 1 1.82 -4.62 26.23
N SER A 2 2.62 -3.87 25.47
CA SER A 2 2.64 -2.40 25.56
C SER A 2 1.29 -1.84 25.12
N GLU A 3 0.69 -1.01 25.96
CA GLU A 3 -0.54 -0.30 25.62
C GLU A 3 -0.18 0.89 24.72
N THR A 4 -0.37 0.72 23.41
CA THR A 4 -0.19 1.80 22.42
C THR A 4 -1.39 2.74 22.46
N PRO A 5 -1.24 4.06 22.17
CA PRO A 5 -2.37 4.98 22.07
C PRO A 5 -3.48 4.52 21.12
N LEU A 6 -3.11 3.89 19.99
CA LEU A 6 -4.10 3.36 19.05
C LEU A 6 -4.90 2.20 19.63
N LYS A 7 -4.26 1.31 20.41
CA LYS A 7 -4.97 0.22 21.09
C LYS A 7 -6.04 0.77 22.03
N THR A 8 -5.75 1.80 22.81
CA THR A 8 -6.75 2.45 23.67
C THR A 8 -7.90 3.01 22.84
N TYR A 9 -7.60 3.72 21.75
CA TYR A 9 -8.61 4.23 20.81
C TYR A 9 -9.49 3.12 20.22
N LEU A 10 -8.90 1.98 19.83
CA LEU A 10 -9.61 0.83 19.29
C LEU A 10 -10.55 0.20 20.32
N LEU A 11 -10.09 0.03 21.55
CA LEU A 11 -10.91 -0.52 22.64
C LEU A 11 -12.10 0.41 22.94
N GLU A 12 -11.88 1.73 22.98
CA GLU A 12 -12.97 2.71 23.15
C GLU A 12 -13.96 2.66 21.97
N THR A 13 -13.46 2.58 20.74
CA THR A 13 -14.28 2.48 19.53
C THR A 13 -15.17 1.24 19.57
N ILE A 14 -14.60 0.07 19.89
CA ILE A 14 -15.34 -1.19 19.97
C ILE A 14 -16.34 -1.18 21.14
N LYS A 15 -15.97 -0.59 22.27
CA LYS A 15 -16.87 -0.44 23.42
C LYS A 15 -18.12 0.39 23.07
N ASN A 16 -17.93 1.45 22.28
CA ASN A 16 -19.01 2.38 21.94
C ASN A 16 -19.86 1.93 20.74
N SER A 17 -19.24 1.29 19.75
CA SER A 17 -19.87 1.01 18.45
C SER A 17 -20.06 -0.49 18.15
N GLY A 18 -19.55 -1.36 19.01
CA GLY A 18 -19.52 -2.80 18.79
C GLY A 18 -18.31 -3.25 17.95
N PRO A 19 -18.26 -4.55 17.57
CA PRO A 19 -17.15 -5.11 16.82
C PRO A 19 -16.92 -4.41 15.47
N ILE A 20 -15.67 -4.25 15.08
CA ILE A 20 -15.26 -3.65 13.78
C ILE A 20 -14.70 -4.73 12.85
N THR A 21 -14.80 -4.57 11.53
CA THR A 21 -14.18 -5.53 10.59
C THR A 21 -12.66 -5.53 10.73
N PHE A 22 -11.99 -6.61 10.32
CA PHE A 22 -10.53 -6.63 10.22
C PHE A 22 -10.02 -5.53 9.29
N GLU A 23 -10.72 -5.26 8.19
CA GLU A 23 -10.41 -4.17 7.25
C GLU A 23 -10.36 -2.82 7.96
N HIS A 24 -11.38 -2.48 8.75
CA HIS A 24 -11.42 -1.22 9.50
C HIS A 24 -10.32 -1.17 10.57
N TYR A 25 -10.07 -2.29 11.27
CA TYR A 25 -8.96 -2.39 12.21
C TYR A 25 -7.61 -2.12 11.55
N MET A 26 -7.30 -2.79 10.43
CA MET A 26 -6.06 -2.61 9.68
C MET A 26 -5.95 -1.17 9.13
N GLY A 27 -7.06 -0.62 8.63
CA GLY A 27 -7.14 0.78 8.20
C GLY A 27 -6.77 1.77 9.29
N LEU A 28 -7.24 1.57 10.53
CA LEU A 28 -6.85 2.39 11.67
C LEU A 28 -5.37 2.17 12.07
N CYS A 29 -4.91 0.92 12.05
CA CYS A 29 -3.50 0.59 12.32
C CYS A 29 -2.54 1.28 11.36
N LEU A 30 -2.87 1.35 10.09
CA LEU A 30 -1.97 1.87 9.07
C LEU A 30 -2.17 3.37 8.83
N TYR A 31 -3.42 3.84 8.84
CA TYR A 31 -3.81 5.13 8.29
C TYR A 31 -4.60 6.05 9.25
N HIS A 32 -4.77 5.68 10.54
CA HIS A 32 -5.35 6.63 11.49
C HIS A 32 -4.58 7.96 11.48
N PRO A 33 -5.21 9.14 11.35
CA PRO A 33 -4.50 10.40 11.10
C PRO A 33 -3.44 10.76 12.15
N GLN A 34 -3.65 10.34 13.40
CA GLN A 34 -2.73 10.62 14.50
C GLN A 34 -1.83 9.44 14.87
N TYR A 35 -2.32 8.22 14.70
CA TYR A 35 -1.70 7.01 15.28
C TYR A 35 -1.39 5.93 14.25
N GLY A 36 -1.81 6.11 13.00
CA GLY A 36 -1.58 5.15 11.93
C GLY A 36 -0.10 5.05 11.61
N TYR A 37 0.37 3.83 11.42
CA TYR A 37 1.77 3.47 11.18
C TYR A 37 2.43 4.37 10.12
N TYR A 38 1.75 4.58 8.98
CA TYR A 38 2.25 5.40 7.87
C TYR A 38 1.98 6.90 8.02
N MET A 39 1.10 7.34 8.93
CA MET A 39 0.70 8.75 9.07
C MET A 39 1.54 9.55 10.06
N GLN A 40 2.29 8.87 10.92
CA GLN A 40 3.05 9.51 11.98
C GLN A 40 4.32 10.23 11.50
N GLY A 41 4.74 10.02 10.24
CA GLY A 41 5.97 10.57 9.70
C GLY A 41 7.23 9.98 10.34
N ARG A 42 7.19 8.76 10.88
CA ARG A 42 8.43 8.08 11.36
C ARG A 42 9.16 7.44 10.18
N GLU A 43 10.47 7.24 10.30
CA GLU A 43 11.19 6.41 9.34
C GLU A 43 10.76 4.96 9.53
N ARG A 44 9.95 4.44 8.61
CA ARG A 44 9.41 3.07 8.66
C ARG A 44 10.24 2.05 7.89
N THR A 45 11.02 2.50 6.90
CA THR A 45 11.85 1.62 6.08
C THR A 45 13.35 1.90 6.23
N GLY A 46 14.16 0.89 5.91
CA GLY A 46 15.63 0.91 5.98
C GLY A 46 16.17 0.44 7.34
N VAL A 47 17.48 0.65 7.57
CA VAL A 47 18.20 0.13 8.75
C VAL A 47 17.55 0.51 10.08
N ARG A 48 16.99 1.71 10.18
CA ARG A 48 16.32 2.22 11.40
C ARG A 48 14.80 2.00 11.39
N GLY A 49 14.26 1.47 10.30
CA GLY A 49 12.84 1.15 10.14
C GLY A 49 12.53 -0.27 10.60
N ASP A 50 11.33 -0.74 10.26
CA ASP A 50 10.82 -2.07 10.59
C ASP A 50 11.06 -3.10 9.48
N PHE A 51 11.29 -2.64 8.25
CA PHE A 51 11.60 -3.48 7.09
C PHE A 51 12.44 -2.73 6.05
N PHE A 52 12.91 -3.45 5.04
CA PHE A 52 13.55 -2.86 3.85
C PHE A 52 12.63 -2.99 2.66
N THR A 53 12.62 -1.98 1.80
CA THR A 53 12.07 -2.08 0.44
C THR A 53 13.20 -2.25 -0.56
N SER A 54 12.87 -2.63 -1.80
CA SER A 54 13.86 -2.70 -2.89
C SER A 54 14.65 -1.39 -3.08
N SER A 55 13.98 -0.26 -2.85
CA SER A 55 14.56 1.09 -2.93
C SER A 55 15.60 1.40 -1.85
N ASP A 56 15.56 0.69 -0.71
CA ASP A 56 16.50 0.88 0.40
C ASP A 56 17.78 0.07 0.23
N LEU A 57 17.77 -0.96 -0.63
CA LEU A 57 18.88 -1.91 -0.76
C LEU A 57 19.98 -1.41 -1.69
N HIS A 58 19.62 -0.90 -2.87
CA HIS A 58 20.60 -0.41 -3.82
C HIS A 58 19.98 0.52 -4.90
N PRO A 59 20.65 1.62 -5.29
CA PRO A 59 20.19 2.52 -6.36
C PRO A 59 19.96 1.87 -7.74
N VAL A 60 20.38 0.61 -7.92
CA VAL A 60 20.27 -0.09 -9.21
C VAL A 60 18.82 -0.35 -9.56
N PHE A 61 17.97 -0.55 -8.54
CA PHE A 61 16.54 -0.72 -8.72
C PHE A 61 15.93 0.51 -9.43
N ALA A 62 16.12 1.70 -8.87
CA ALA A 62 15.63 2.95 -9.46
C ALA A 62 16.21 3.21 -10.86
N ARG A 63 17.49 2.87 -11.10
CA ARG A 63 18.14 3.03 -12.41
C ARG A 63 17.53 2.11 -13.48
N LEU A 64 17.22 0.86 -13.11
CA LEU A 64 16.59 -0.10 -14.02
C LEU A 64 15.16 0.33 -14.34
N VAL A 65 14.40 0.78 -13.34
CA VAL A 65 13.04 1.30 -13.56
C VAL A 65 13.06 2.58 -14.39
N ALA A 66 14.04 3.48 -14.19
CA ALA A 66 14.23 4.66 -15.02
C ALA A 66 14.51 4.34 -16.49
N ARG A 67 15.29 3.29 -16.75
CA ARG A 67 15.48 2.78 -18.11
C ARG A 67 14.17 2.26 -18.71
N GLN A 68 13.41 1.47 -17.94
CA GLN A 68 12.11 0.97 -18.36
C GLN A 68 11.12 2.11 -18.66
N ALA A 69 11.15 3.19 -17.87
CA ALA A 69 10.33 4.39 -18.09
C ALA A 69 10.68 5.11 -19.40
N ALA A 70 11.97 5.20 -19.74
CA ALA A 70 12.40 5.75 -21.03
C ALA A 70 11.95 4.87 -22.20
N GLU A 71 12.03 3.54 -22.07
CA GLU A 71 11.52 2.61 -23.09
C GLU A 71 9.99 2.74 -23.26
N MET A 72 9.23 2.89 -22.18
CA MET A 72 7.80 3.19 -22.22
C MET A 72 7.50 4.51 -22.96
N TRP A 73 8.28 5.55 -22.68
CA TRP A 73 8.16 6.84 -23.39
C TRP A 73 8.42 6.69 -24.89
N GLU A 74 9.44 5.94 -25.29
CA GLU A 74 9.74 5.64 -26.69
C GLU A 74 8.62 4.86 -27.38
N VAL A 75 8.04 3.86 -26.70
CA VAL A 75 6.87 3.09 -27.20
C VAL A 75 5.65 4.00 -27.42
N LEU A 76 5.50 5.07 -26.63
CA LEU A 76 4.48 6.10 -26.85
C LEU A 76 4.86 7.09 -27.97
N GLY A 77 5.91 6.84 -28.74
CA GLY A 77 6.36 7.70 -29.83
C GLY A 77 7.09 8.96 -29.36
N GLY A 78 7.61 8.96 -28.13
CA GLY A 78 8.38 10.06 -27.57
C GLY A 78 7.60 11.37 -27.41
N PRO A 79 6.45 11.38 -26.69
CA PRO A 79 5.68 12.60 -26.49
C PRO A 79 6.51 13.69 -25.80
N GLU A 80 6.17 14.96 -26.05
CA GLU A 80 6.84 16.12 -25.43
C GLU A 80 6.70 16.14 -23.90
N LYS A 81 5.63 15.55 -23.38
CA LYS A 81 5.36 15.41 -21.95
C LYS A 81 5.05 13.95 -21.62
N PHE A 82 5.77 13.41 -20.64
CA PHE A 82 5.56 12.09 -20.07
C PHE A 82 5.49 12.21 -18.55
N THR A 83 4.32 11.96 -17.98
CA THR A 83 4.13 12.05 -16.52
C THR A 83 4.39 10.71 -15.86
N TRP A 84 5.38 10.66 -14.98
CA TRP A 84 5.64 9.55 -14.07
C TRP A 84 5.00 9.84 -12.72
N VAL A 85 3.98 9.09 -12.34
CA VAL A 85 3.26 9.23 -11.08
C VAL A 85 3.69 8.11 -10.13
N GLU A 86 4.55 8.41 -9.15
CA GLU A 86 4.92 7.47 -8.10
C GLU A 86 3.91 7.54 -6.94
N MET A 87 3.24 6.43 -6.67
CA MET A 87 2.25 6.32 -5.61
C MET A 87 2.86 5.63 -4.40
N GLY A 88 2.89 6.32 -3.25
CA GLY A 88 3.53 5.81 -2.05
C GLY A 88 5.06 5.83 -2.11
N ALA A 89 5.66 6.99 -2.39
CA ALA A 89 7.12 7.14 -2.56
C ALA A 89 7.94 6.85 -1.28
N GLY A 90 7.28 6.56 -0.15
CA GLY A 90 7.90 6.29 1.14
C GLY A 90 8.83 7.43 1.55
N ARG A 91 10.14 7.15 1.60
CA ARG A 91 11.14 8.16 1.96
C ARG A 91 11.56 9.04 0.78
N GLY A 92 11.22 8.69 -0.46
CA GLY A 92 11.65 9.41 -1.68
C GLY A 92 13.04 9.01 -2.18
N VAL A 93 13.66 7.96 -1.63
CA VAL A 93 14.98 7.46 -2.07
C VAL A 93 14.92 7.02 -3.54
N PHE A 94 13.86 6.29 -3.91
CA PHE A 94 13.62 5.86 -5.28
C PHE A 94 13.58 7.06 -6.24
N ALA A 95 12.74 8.06 -5.95
CA ALA A 95 12.61 9.27 -6.76
C ALA A 95 13.96 9.97 -6.97
N SER A 96 14.75 10.14 -5.90
CA SER A 96 16.07 10.75 -5.97
C SER A 96 17.02 10.00 -6.91
N ASP A 97 17.15 8.68 -6.72
CA ASP A 97 18.04 7.85 -7.55
C ASP A 97 17.54 7.75 -9.00
N PHE A 98 16.23 7.70 -9.20
CA PHE A 98 15.58 7.68 -10.52
C PHE A 98 15.88 8.97 -11.27
N LEU A 99 15.63 10.14 -10.67
CA LEU A 99 15.82 11.44 -11.31
C LEU A 99 17.29 11.73 -11.61
N ASP A 100 18.19 11.41 -10.67
CA ASP A 100 19.64 11.55 -10.85
C ASP A 100 20.15 10.66 -12.01
N TRP A 101 19.61 9.44 -12.14
CA TRP A 101 19.95 8.58 -13.29
C TRP A 101 19.40 9.09 -14.60
N VAL A 102 18.10 9.45 -14.66
CA VAL A 102 17.45 9.97 -15.87
C VAL A 102 18.20 11.20 -16.40
N LYS A 103 18.54 12.14 -15.52
CA LYS A 103 19.26 13.37 -15.89
C LYS A 103 20.61 13.10 -16.53
N ARG A 104 21.36 12.11 -16.03
CA ARG A 104 22.73 11.81 -16.49
C ARG A 104 22.77 10.89 -17.70
N ALA A 105 21.93 9.86 -17.71
CA ALA A 105 22.00 8.76 -18.68
C ALA A 105 20.97 8.87 -19.81
N LEU A 106 19.86 9.60 -19.60
CA LEU A 106 18.70 9.60 -20.49
C LEU A 106 18.22 11.03 -20.81
N PRO A 107 19.09 11.93 -21.35
CA PRO A 107 18.80 13.36 -21.46
C PRO A 107 17.57 13.69 -22.32
N LYS A 108 17.27 12.90 -23.36
CA LYS A 108 16.07 13.08 -24.19
C LYS A 108 14.79 12.83 -23.38
N PHE A 109 14.74 11.71 -22.66
CA PHE A 109 13.63 11.38 -21.78
C PHE A 109 13.51 12.38 -20.63
N SER A 110 14.65 12.78 -20.04
CA SER A 110 14.72 13.78 -18.99
C SER A 110 14.06 15.11 -19.38
N ALA A 111 14.10 15.50 -20.65
CA ALA A 111 13.48 16.74 -21.12
C ALA A 111 11.95 16.66 -21.19
N ALA A 112 11.38 15.46 -21.33
CA ALA A 112 9.94 15.22 -21.41
C ALA A 112 9.32 14.81 -20.06
N LEU A 113 10.15 14.37 -19.10
CA LEU A 113 9.70 13.81 -17.84
C LEU A 113 9.06 14.87 -16.92
N GLN A 114 7.85 14.57 -16.44
CA GLN A 114 7.24 15.22 -15.30
C GLN A 114 7.08 14.20 -14.17
N TYR A 115 7.73 14.43 -13.04
CA TYR A 115 7.69 13.51 -11.91
C TYR A 115 6.68 13.99 -10.86
N VAL A 116 5.70 13.17 -10.56
CA VAL A 116 4.63 13.45 -9.59
C VAL A 116 4.65 12.35 -8.53
N ILE A 117 4.48 12.73 -7.26
CA ILE A 117 4.28 11.80 -6.15
C ILE A 117 2.91 12.04 -5.54
N THR A 118 2.14 10.97 -5.34
CA THR A 118 0.94 11.00 -4.50
C THR A 118 1.24 10.40 -3.13
N GLU A 119 1.11 11.19 -2.07
CA GLU A 119 1.36 10.79 -0.69
C GLU A 119 0.30 11.41 0.22
N PRO A 120 -0.61 10.62 0.84
CA PRO A 120 -1.73 11.15 1.62
C PRO A 120 -1.31 11.78 2.96
N GLY A 121 -0.19 11.36 3.55
CA GLY A 121 0.29 11.87 4.82
C GLY A 121 0.94 13.26 4.70
N ALA A 122 0.30 14.29 5.27
CA ALA A 122 0.85 15.66 5.24
C ALA A 122 2.29 15.76 5.82
N ARG A 123 2.55 15.06 6.94
CA ARG A 123 3.88 14.98 7.55
C ARG A 123 4.90 14.27 6.65
N ASN A 124 4.47 13.28 5.86
CA ASN A 124 5.33 12.57 4.91
C ASN A 124 5.67 13.49 3.73
N ARG A 125 4.68 14.23 3.20
CA ARG A 125 4.90 15.24 2.15
C ARG A 125 5.91 16.32 2.59
N GLU A 126 5.81 16.81 3.82
CA GLU A 126 6.78 17.78 4.37
C GLU A 126 8.21 17.20 4.41
N LYS A 127 8.37 15.93 4.77
CA LYS A 127 9.67 15.24 4.79
C LYS A 127 10.24 15.02 3.40
N LEU A 128 9.40 14.57 2.45
CA LEU A 128 9.77 14.43 1.05
C LEU A 128 10.28 15.76 0.49
N LEU A 129 9.53 16.85 0.73
CA LEU A 129 9.93 18.19 0.31
C LEU A 129 11.26 18.63 0.96
N GLY A 130 11.46 18.33 2.24
CA GLY A 130 12.73 18.59 2.93
C GLY A 130 13.92 17.86 2.29
N ARG A 131 13.75 16.58 1.94
CA ARG A 131 14.74 15.79 1.20
C ARG A 131 15.02 16.42 -0.16
N PHE A 132 13.99 16.66 -0.97
CA PHE A 132 14.19 17.15 -2.33
C PHE A 132 14.86 18.52 -2.34
N ARG A 133 14.55 19.41 -1.39
CA ARG A 133 15.29 20.68 -1.21
C ARG A 133 16.77 20.47 -0.88
N ALA A 134 17.10 19.51 -0.02
CA ALA A 134 18.48 19.21 0.34
C ALA A 134 19.28 18.66 -0.86
N GLU A 135 18.60 18.04 -1.82
CA GLU A 135 19.18 17.45 -3.03
C GLU A 135 19.06 18.35 -4.27
N GLY A 136 18.41 19.52 -4.17
CA GLY A 136 18.17 20.44 -5.29
C GLY A 136 17.14 19.93 -6.31
N LEU A 137 16.22 19.06 -5.88
CA LEU A 137 15.17 18.42 -6.68
C LEU A 137 13.78 18.99 -6.42
N GLU A 138 13.62 20.02 -5.60
CA GLU A 138 12.31 20.56 -5.19
C GLU A 138 11.45 21.08 -6.33
N HIS A 139 12.08 21.44 -7.45
CA HIS A 139 11.39 21.85 -8.68
C HIS A 139 11.26 20.73 -9.72
N SER A 140 11.87 19.57 -9.44
CA SER A 140 11.82 18.39 -10.32
C SER A 140 10.69 17.43 -9.95
N VAL A 141 10.11 17.59 -8.76
CA VAL A 141 9.05 16.72 -8.23
C VAL A 141 7.83 17.54 -7.82
N GLU A 142 6.68 17.13 -8.30
CA GLU A 142 5.39 17.64 -7.86
C GLU A 142 4.79 16.72 -6.80
N LEU A 143 4.39 17.27 -5.65
CA LEU A 143 3.70 16.52 -4.60
C LEU A 143 2.18 16.77 -4.68
N ARG A 144 1.41 15.69 -4.55
CA ARG A 144 -0.06 15.69 -4.48
C ARG A 144 -0.52 14.85 -3.30
N SER A 145 -1.66 15.22 -2.73
CA SER A 145 -2.21 14.48 -1.59
C SER A 145 -2.97 13.24 -2.03
N ASP A 146 -3.57 13.29 -3.22
CA ASP A 146 -4.43 12.24 -3.76
C ASP A 146 -4.33 12.16 -5.29
N ILE A 147 -4.67 11.00 -5.85
CA ILE A 147 -4.77 10.77 -7.29
C ILE A 147 -5.88 11.61 -7.94
N GLU A 148 -6.91 11.97 -7.19
CA GLU A 148 -8.02 12.82 -7.64
C GLU A 148 -7.56 14.22 -8.05
N GLU A 149 -6.50 14.74 -7.43
CA GLU A 149 -5.89 16.05 -7.74
C GLU A 149 -5.12 16.06 -9.07
N LEU A 150 -4.94 14.90 -9.71
CA LEU A 150 -4.21 14.80 -10.97
C LEU A 150 -5.09 15.15 -12.16
N GLU A 151 -4.51 15.88 -13.10
CA GLU A 151 -5.03 15.98 -14.47
C GLU A 151 -4.86 14.63 -15.21
N PRO A 152 -5.58 14.40 -16.31
CA PRO A 152 -5.41 13.18 -17.09
C PRO A 152 -3.95 12.97 -17.54
N VAL A 153 -3.46 11.75 -17.35
CA VAL A 153 -2.05 11.38 -17.47
C VAL A 153 -1.76 10.71 -18.81
N THR A 154 -0.75 11.23 -19.51
CA THR A 154 -0.02 10.48 -20.54
C THR A 154 1.36 10.11 -19.98
N GLY A 155 1.58 8.83 -19.69
CA GLY A 155 2.82 8.39 -19.05
C GLY A 155 2.68 7.07 -18.28
N CYS A 156 3.11 7.03 -17.03
CA CYS A 156 3.07 5.82 -16.21
C CYS A 156 2.65 6.12 -14.77
N PHE A 157 1.71 5.33 -14.24
CA PHE A 157 1.52 5.20 -12.80
C PHE A 157 2.44 4.11 -12.29
N PHE A 158 3.21 4.40 -11.26
CA PHE A 158 4.19 3.51 -10.66
C PHE A 158 3.91 3.32 -9.18
N SER A 159 3.98 2.07 -8.71
CA SER A 159 3.99 1.74 -7.29
C SER A 159 4.99 0.63 -7.00
N ASN A 160 5.69 0.74 -5.86
CA ASN A 160 6.54 -0.31 -5.31
C ASN A 160 6.12 -0.55 -3.86
N GLU A 161 5.67 -1.77 -3.55
CA GLU A 161 5.23 -2.18 -2.20
C GLU A 161 4.18 -1.20 -1.65
N LEU A 162 3.04 -1.11 -2.37
CA LEU A 162 1.93 -0.21 -2.05
C LEU A 162 0.64 -0.98 -1.76
N VAL A 163 0.33 -1.96 -2.62
CA VAL A 163 -0.98 -2.63 -2.59
C VAL A 163 -1.03 -3.61 -1.43
N ASP A 164 0.11 -4.19 -1.04
CA ASP A 164 0.22 -5.03 0.15
C ASP A 164 -0.14 -4.30 1.45
N ALA A 165 0.03 -2.98 1.48
CA ALA A 165 -0.31 -2.14 2.63
C ALA A 165 -1.80 -1.74 2.66
N PHE A 166 -2.61 -2.10 1.66
CA PHE A 166 -4.03 -1.75 1.66
C PHE A 166 -4.83 -2.60 2.65
N PRO A 167 -5.80 -2.01 3.37
CA PRO A 167 -6.63 -2.75 4.30
C PRO A 167 -7.44 -3.86 3.61
N VAL A 168 -7.50 -5.02 4.25
CA VAL A 168 -8.19 -6.22 3.73
C VAL A 168 -9.30 -6.68 4.65
N SER A 169 -10.40 -7.17 4.08
CA SER A 169 -11.35 -8.00 4.82
C SER A 169 -10.79 -9.42 4.93
N VAL A 170 -10.96 -10.06 6.08
CA VAL A 170 -10.59 -11.48 6.24
C VAL A 170 -11.87 -12.30 6.33
N VAL A 171 -11.98 -13.33 5.50
CA VAL A 171 -13.15 -14.21 5.44
C VAL A 171 -12.72 -15.62 5.79
N THR A 172 -13.55 -16.32 6.55
CA THR A 172 -13.41 -17.75 6.82
C THR A 172 -14.69 -18.49 6.47
N ARG A 173 -14.58 -19.79 6.18
CA ARG A 173 -15.75 -20.67 6.12
C ARG A 173 -15.96 -21.33 7.48
N SER A 174 -17.13 -21.11 8.07
CA SER A 174 -17.52 -21.70 9.35
C SER A 174 -18.96 -22.19 9.32
N GLY A 175 -19.18 -23.45 9.69
CA GLY A 175 -20.46 -24.13 9.62
C GLY A 175 -21.01 -24.20 8.20
N GLY A 176 -20.15 -24.33 7.19
CA GLY A 176 -20.53 -24.33 5.77
C GLY A 176 -20.93 -22.96 5.20
N HIS A 177 -20.81 -21.88 5.97
CA HIS A 177 -21.14 -20.52 5.55
C HIS A 177 -19.91 -19.61 5.58
N LEU A 178 -19.87 -18.62 4.69
CA LEU A 178 -18.86 -17.56 4.78
C LEU A 178 -19.15 -16.65 5.98
N LYS A 179 -18.09 -16.33 6.72
CA LYS A 179 -18.08 -15.39 7.84
C LYS A 179 -16.92 -14.43 7.68
N GLU A 180 -17.17 -13.14 7.88
CA GLU A 180 -16.09 -12.16 7.92
C GLU A 180 -15.53 -12.09 9.35
N ILE A 181 -14.22 -11.83 9.47
CA ILE A 181 -13.54 -11.69 10.75
C ILE A 181 -13.66 -10.25 11.22
N TYR A 182 -14.23 -10.09 12.41
CA TYR A 182 -14.30 -8.83 13.15
C TYR A 182 -13.34 -8.85 14.33
N LEU A 183 -13.03 -7.68 14.86
CA LEU A 183 -12.34 -7.48 16.12
C LEU A 183 -13.33 -7.03 17.18
N THR A 184 -13.28 -7.70 18.33
CA THR A 184 -14.04 -7.39 19.53
C THR A 184 -13.10 -7.28 20.74
N MET A 185 -13.64 -6.81 21.87
CA MET A 185 -12.93 -6.82 23.14
C MET A 185 -13.08 -8.16 23.85
N GLU A 186 -12.01 -8.62 24.48
CA GLU A 186 -12.01 -9.63 25.54
C GLU A 186 -11.16 -9.13 26.72
N GLY A 187 -11.84 -8.70 27.80
CA GLY A 187 -11.17 -7.95 28.87
C GLY A 187 -10.54 -6.65 28.36
N GLN A 188 -9.22 -6.53 28.50
CA GLN A 188 -8.41 -5.41 27.96
C GLN A 188 -7.70 -5.77 26.64
N GLY A 189 -8.02 -6.92 26.05
CA GLY A 189 -7.44 -7.41 24.81
C GLY A 189 -8.36 -7.22 23.59
N LEU A 190 -7.74 -7.25 22.40
CA LEU A 190 -8.45 -7.43 21.14
C LEU A 190 -8.51 -8.91 20.81
N ARG A 191 -9.65 -9.38 20.31
CA ARG A 191 -9.85 -10.75 19.85
C ARG A 191 -10.70 -10.80 18.59
N GLU A 192 -10.43 -11.78 17.75
CA GLU A 192 -11.24 -12.04 16.57
C GLU A 192 -12.61 -12.63 16.92
N LYS A 193 -13.61 -12.26 16.12
CA LYS A 193 -14.98 -12.76 16.19
C LYS A 193 -15.53 -12.93 14.78
N PRO A 194 -15.80 -14.16 14.32
CA PRO A 194 -16.51 -14.38 13.07
C PRO A 194 -17.91 -13.74 13.11
N GLY A 195 -18.28 -13.06 12.03
CA GLY A 195 -19.52 -12.30 11.89
C GLY A 195 -20.13 -12.42 10.49
N PRO A 196 -21.26 -11.74 10.24
CA PRO A 196 -21.86 -11.67 8.90
C PRO A 196 -20.92 -10.94 7.92
N ILE A 197 -21.08 -11.16 6.62
CA ILE A 197 -20.37 -10.36 5.62
C ILE A 197 -20.87 -8.91 5.69
N SER A 198 -19.94 -7.95 5.87
CA SER A 198 -20.25 -6.52 5.99
C SER A 198 -20.52 -5.85 4.65
N ASN A 199 -19.87 -6.30 3.58
CA ASN A 199 -19.94 -5.72 2.25
C ASN A 199 -20.17 -6.83 1.19
N PRO A 200 -21.22 -6.73 0.35
CA PRO A 200 -21.49 -7.73 -0.70
C PRO A 200 -20.31 -7.96 -1.67
N GLY A 201 -19.47 -6.94 -1.89
CA GLY A 201 -18.26 -7.05 -2.71
C GLY A 201 -17.26 -8.07 -2.15
N VAL A 202 -17.18 -8.22 -0.82
CA VAL A 202 -16.32 -9.21 -0.16
C VAL A 202 -16.78 -10.62 -0.52
N ALA A 203 -18.09 -10.91 -0.41
CA ALA A 203 -18.64 -12.20 -0.79
C ALA A 203 -18.47 -12.47 -2.29
N ALA A 204 -18.65 -11.45 -3.14
CA ALA A 204 -18.46 -11.57 -4.59
C ALA A 204 -17.01 -11.91 -4.95
N ALA A 205 -16.02 -11.29 -4.29
CA ALA A 205 -14.61 -11.57 -4.49
C ALA A 205 -14.26 -13.00 -4.06
N VAL A 206 -14.75 -13.47 -2.90
CA VAL A 206 -14.56 -14.87 -2.46
C VAL A 206 -15.18 -15.84 -3.45
N ALA A 207 -16.41 -15.58 -3.92
CA ALA A 207 -17.07 -16.43 -4.92
C ALA A 207 -16.33 -16.47 -6.26
N ARG A 208 -15.57 -15.42 -6.60
CA ARG A 208 -14.80 -15.33 -7.84
C ARG A 208 -13.43 -16.00 -7.74
N TYR A 209 -12.69 -15.71 -6.67
CA TYR A 209 -11.27 -16.03 -6.57
C TYR A 209 -10.95 -17.15 -5.58
N ALA A 210 -11.81 -17.38 -4.58
CA ALA A 210 -11.62 -18.37 -3.52
C ALA A 210 -12.86 -19.26 -3.35
N ASN A 211 -13.47 -19.68 -4.46
CA ASN A 211 -14.73 -20.44 -4.46
C ASN A 211 -14.61 -21.85 -3.83
N GLN A 212 -13.39 -22.34 -3.70
CA GLN A 212 -13.03 -23.62 -3.07
C GLN A 212 -12.58 -23.47 -1.60
N LEU A 213 -12.82 -22.32 -0.96
CA LEU A 213 -12.44 -22.10 0.44
C LEU A 213 -13.06 -23.19 1.36
N GLU A 214 -12.20 -23.96 2.01
CA GLU A 214 -12.58 -25.06 2.90
C GLU A 214 -12.94 -24.57 4.31
N GLU A 215 -13.62 -25.42 5.07
CA GLU A 215 -14.01 -25.12 6.46
C GLU A 215 -12.78 -24.80 7.31
N GLY A 216 -12.81 -23.69 8.04
CA GLY A 216 -11.71 -23.18 8.86
C GLY A 216 -10.63 -22.42 8.10
N HIS A 217 -10.57 -22.50 6.76
CA HIS A 217 -9.59 -21.75 5.98
C HIS A 217 -9.94 -20.27 5.96
N ARG A 218 -8.92 -19.45 5.69
CA ARG A 218 -9.00 -17.99 5.67
C ARG A 218 -8.55 -17.44 4.32
N VAL A 219 -9.17 -16.35 3.92
CA VAL A 219 -8.80 -15.58 2.72
C VAL A 219 -8.92 -14.09 2.99
N GLU A 220 -7.93 -13.34 2.52
CA GLU A 220 -7.94 -11.88 2.46
C GLU A 220 -8.61 -11.37 1.18
N VAL A 221 -9.44 -10.34 1.32
CA VAL A 221 -10.08 -9.64 0.21
C VAL A 221 -9.74 -8.16 0.30
N CYS A 222 -9.04 -7.65 -0.71
CA CYS A 222 -8.65 -6.24 -0.79
C CYS A 222 -9.54 -5.46 -1.78
N LEU A 223 -10.69 -4.98 -1.33
CA LEU A 223 -11.56 -4.13 -2.17
C LEU A 223 -10.91 -2.78 -2.50
N LYS A 224 -10.02 -2.29 -1.62
CA LYS A 224 -9.27 -1.04 -1.82
C LYS A 224 -8.33 -1.10 -3.02
N ALA A 225 -7.77 -2.27 -3.34
CA ALA A 225 -6.97 -2.45 -4.55
C ALA A 225 -7.82 -2.28 -5.83
N GLU A 226 -9.06 -2.78 -5.83
CA GLU A 226 -9.99 -2.61 -6.96
C GLU A 226 -10.44 -1.14 -7.13
N GLU A 227 -10.66 -0.43 -6.02
CA GLU A 227 -10.95 1.01 -6.02
C GLU A 227 -9.77 1.80 -6.58
N TRP A 228 -8.56 1.54 -6.06
CA TRP A 228 -7.34 2.21 -6.49
C TRP A 228 -7.06 2.04 -7.98
N ILE A 229 -7.09 0.80 -8.49
CA ILE A 229 -6.79 0.56 -9.92
C ILE A 229 -7.85 1.19 -10.83
N ARG A 230 -9.10 1.33 -10.35
CA ARG A 230 -10.15 2.06 -11.08
C ARG A 230 -9.82 3.55 -11.16
N SER A 231 -9.42 4.18 -10.05
CA SER A 231 -8.99 5.58 -10.05
C SER A 231 -7.78 5.81 -10.96
N VAL A 232 -6.82 4.87 -10.98
CA VAL A 232 -5.68 4.90 -11.92
C VAL A 232 -6.17 4.82 -13.38
N ALA A 233 -7.08 3.89 -13.69
CA ALA A 233 -7.62 3.74 -15.04
C ALA A 233 -8.40 4.99 -15.51
N GLU A 234 -9.13 5.64 -14.60
CA GLU A 234 -9.86 6.89 -14.90
C GLU A 234 -8.92 8.06 -15.22
N LYS A 235 -7.77 8.14 -14.54
CA LYS A 235 -6.78 9.21 -14.76
C LYS A 235 -5.83 8.90 -15.91
N LEU A 236 -5.58 7.64 -16.24
CA LEU A 236 -4.66 7.26 -17.31
C LEU A 236 -5.31 7.44 -18.70
N SER A 237 -5.01 8.55 -19.38
CA SER A 237 -5.47 8.78 -20.75
C SER A 237 -4.76 7.86 -21.75
N ARG A 238 -3.45 7.66 -21.58
CA ARG A 238 -2.62 6.84 -22.46
C ARG A 238 -1.30 6.51 -21.80
N GLY A 239 -0.96 5.24 -21.71
CA GLY A 239 0.34 4.83 -21.19
C GLY A 239 0.26 3.54 -20.39
N PHE A 240 0.93 3.51 -19.24
CA PHE A 240 1.20 2.29 -18.51
C PHE A 240 0.84 2.39 -17.03
N VAL A 241 0.68 1.21 -16.42
CA VAL A 241 0.68 1.03 -14.98
C VAL A 241 1.76 0.01 -14.67
N LEU A 242 2.71 0.37 -13.83
CA LEU A 242 3.78 -0.51 -13.36
C LEU A 242 3.66 -0.64 -11.85
N THR A 243 3.26 -1.83 -11.38
CA THR A 243 3.22 -2.14 -9.96
C THR A 243 4.21 -3.26 -9.67
N ILE A 244 5.00 -3.08 -8.61
CA ILE A 244 5.98 -4.06 -8.13
C ILE A 244 5.59 -4.36 -6.68
N ASP A 245 5.09 -5.57 -6.46
CA ASP A 245 4.59 -5.98 -5.16
C ASP A 245 4.77 -7.49 -4.99
N TYR A 246 4.81 -7.97 -3.75
CA TYR A 246 4.83 -9.39 -3.45
C TYR A 246 3.40 -9.93 -3.46
N GLY A 247 3.20 -11.03 -4.17
CA GLY A 247 1.89 -11.63 -4.29
C GLY A 247 1.91 -12.84 -5.20
N ASP A 248 0.73 -13.40 -5.43
CA ASP A 248 0.58 -14.51 -6.34
C ASP A 248 -0.80 -14.47 -7.03
N ALA A 249 -0.98 -15.31 -8.05
CA ALA A 249 -2.28 -15.51 -8.66
C ALA A 249 -3.24 -16.15 -7.64
N ALA A 250 -4.54 -15.82 -7.71
CA ALA A 250 -5.54 -16.30 -6.75
C ALA A 250 -5.55 -17.83 -6.60
N GLU A 251 -5.36 -18.55 -7.72
CA GLU A 251 -5.32 -20.02 -7.76
C GLU A 251 -4.10 -20.61 -7.03
N ARG A 252 -3.08 -19.80 -6.75
CA ARG A 252 -1.89 -20.17 -5.98
C ARG A 252 -1.91 -19.62 -4.55
N LEU A 253 -2.62 -18.51 -4.31
CA LEU A 253 -2.82 -17.96 -2.97
C LEU A 253 -3.84 -18.78 -2.16
N PHE A 254 -5.00 -19.06 -2.73
CA PHE A 254 -6.14 -19.63 -2.00
C PHE A 254 -6.23 -21.13 -2.20
N THR A 255 -5.16 -21.82 -1.79
CA THR A 255 -5.02 -23.27 -1.88
C THR A 255 -5.22 -23.93 -0.52
N PRO A 256 -5.59 -25.23 -0.46
CA PRO A 256 -5.70 -25.95 0.81
C PRO A 256 -4.40 -25.96 1.64
N ASP A 257 -3.23 -25.84 1.00
CA ASP A 257 -1.92 -25.79 1.66
C ASP A 257 -1.61 -24.43 2.32
N ARG A 258 -2.48 -23.42 2.14
CA ARG A 258 -2.37 -22.08 2.76
C ARG A 258 -3.62 -21.73 3.57
N PRO A 259 -3.94 -22.49 4.63
CA PRO A 259 -5.21 -22.36 5.35
C PRO A 259 -5.32 -21.05 6.15
N SER A 260 -4.20 -20.40 6.46
CA SER A 260 -4.15 -19.20 7.32
C SER A 260 -4.13 -17.87 6.57
N GLY A 261 -4.09 -17.88 5.23
CA GLY A 261 -3.92 -16.68 4.42
C GLY A 261 -2.47 -16.17 4.38
N THR A 262 -2.28 -14.87 4.19
CA THR A 262 -0.95 -14.23 3.98
C THR A 262 -0.65 -13.07 4.92
N LEU A 263 -1.55 -12.72 5.84
CA LEU A 263 -1.34 -11.61 6.76
C LEU A 263 -0.09 -11.78 7.63
N MET A 264 0.72 -10.74 7.68
CA MET A 264 1.94 -10.67 8.49
C MET A 264 2.11 -9.25 9.03
N ALA A 265 2.65 -9.13 10.24
CA ALA A 265 3.12 -7.87 10.79
C ALA A 265 4.66 -7.87 10.83
N TYR A 266 5.26 -6.70 10.61
CA TYR A 266 6.71 -6.49 10.67
C TYR A 266 7.00 -5.39 11.67
N HIS A 267 7.87 -5.67 12.64
CA HIS A 267 8.32 -4.69 13.61
C HIS A 267 9.79 -4.93 13.93
N ARG A 268 10.62 -3.91 13.73
CA ARG A 268 12.08 -3.93 13.93
C ARG A 268 12.77 -5.12 13.26
N HIS A 269 12.46 -5.35 11.99
CA HIS A 269 13.00 -6.43 11.16
C HIS A 269 12.61 -7.84 11.63
N VAL A 270 11.53 -7.96 12.41
CA VAL A 270 10.96 -9.24 12.85
C VAL A 270 9.57 -9.40 12.25
N ALA A 271 9.38 -10.46 11.47
CA ALA A 271 8.07 -10.90 10.98
C ALA A 271 7.32 -11.66 12.08
N THR A 272 6.03 -11.38 12.23
CA THR A 272 5.17 -12.02 13.23
C THR A 272 3.71 -12.07 12.79
N GLU A 273 3.03 -13.16 13.13
CA GLU A 273 1.57 -13.32 13.00
C GLU A 273 0.81 -12.69 14.19
N GLY A 274 1.54 -12.07 15.13
CA GLY A 274 0.98 -11.36 16.28
C GLY A 274 0.37 -10.00 15.92
N LEU A 275 -0.67 -10.00 15.06
CA LEU A 275 -1.26 -8.80 14.47
C LEU A 275 -1.76 -7.78 15.51
N PHE A 276 -2.12 -8.23 16.72
CA PHE A 276 -2.73 -7.39 17.76
C PHE A 276 -1.76 -6.97 18.88
N LEU A 277 -0.46 -7.26 18.75
CA LEU A 277 0.52 -7.05 19.82
C LEU A 277 0.75 -5.56 20.12
N ALA A 278 0.90 -4.74 19.09
CA ALA A 278 1.14 -3.30 19.20
C ALA A 278 0.50 -2.52 18.03
N PRO A 279 -0.84 -2.36 18.02
CA PRO A 279 -1.53 -1.65 16.95
C PRO A 279 -0.93 -0.26 16.66
N GLY A 280 -0.59 -0.01 15.39
CA GLY A 280 -0.03 1.27 14.93
C GLY A 280 1.49 1.44 15.08
N GLU A 281 2.19 0.39 15.53
CA GLU A 281 3.65 0.32 15.65
C GLU A 281 4.25 -0.80 14.81
#